data_AF-A0A962NUJ8-F1
#
_entry.id   AF-A0A962NUJ8-F1
#
_cell.length_a   1.000
_cell.length_b   1.000
_cell.length_c   1.000
_cell.angle_alpha   90.00
_cell.angle_beta   90.00
_cell.angle_gamma   90.00
#
_symmetry.space_group_name_H-M   'P 1'
#
loop_
_entity.id
_entity.type
_entity.pdbx_description
1 polymer ?
#
loop_
_entity_poly.entity_id
_entity_poly.type
_entity_poly.pdbx_seq_one_letter_code
_entity_poly.pdbx_strand_id
1 'polypeptide(L)'
;MTSTLLKITLQPQSPFVTPLASDTLFGQLCWTIRHSLGESMLNQLLEGYTQGKPFVVLSDALPQGHIPRPTVPLSYLGYQSNDPQKRKQIKSQTWLPLTQELLSRPLSQWHADSISLADIVKSNASETKLASQSWQTTVSQPHNSLNRLTNRTGKDGGFSPYSRQTHFYHPSANYDLYVVLDEQRLSQSQLKGLLQQLGAFGYGKEASTGAGKFVVTNLTPIEFNSHSQANAYLSLGLAAPQGHAWQTEHCYYNTTVRFGRHGAEAVYMSSPFKNPTILTTAGAIFSPLTFEKCLFIGQGLTGLSGTIKTTVQQGYAPVLPVYMDKKD
;
A
#
# COMPACT_ATOMS: atom_id res chain seq x y z
N MET A 1 12.22 14.07 -16.26
CA MET A 1 12.03 13.96 -14.79
C MET A 1 13.07 12.98 -14.29
N THR A 2 13.93 13.37 -13.36
CA THR A 2 14.93 12.48 -12.74
C THR A 2 14.27 11.74 -11.56
N SER A 3 13.23 10.98 -11.88
CA SER A 3 12.54 10.17 -10.87
C SER A 3 13.29 8.86 -10.67
N THR A 4 13.56 8.53 -9.42
CA THR A 4 14.27 7.29 -9.04
C THR A 4 13.29 6.34 -8.36
N LEU A 5 13.39 5.04 -8.68
CA LEU A 5 12.68 4.01 -7.94
C LEU A 5 13.53 3.55 -6.75
N LEU A 6 12.95 3.64 -5.56
CA LEU A 6 13.57 3.25 -4.30
C LEU A 6 12.82 2.05 -3.72
N LYS A 7 13.56 1.19 -3.02
CA LYS A 7 13.03 0.18 -2.11
C LYS A 7 13.38 0.57 -0.69
N ILE A 8 12.36 0.69 0.15
CA ILE A 8 12.48 1.05 1.56
C ILE A 8 11.95 -0.11 2.40
N THR A 9 12.76 -0.66 3.30
CA THR A 9 12.34 -1.75 4.17
C THR A 9 11.86 -1.18 5.51
N LEU A 10 10.63 -1.55 5.88
CA LEU A 10 9.95 -1.17 7.11
C LEU A 10 9.84 -2.39 8.04
N GLN A 11 10.23 -2.22 9.30
CA GLN A 11 10.02 -3.23 10.34
C GLN A 11 8.97 -2.72 11.35
N PRO A 12 7.79 -3.35 11.43
CA PRO A 12 6.79 -3.05 12.44
C PRO A 12 7.36 -3.17 13.87
N GLN A 13 7.07 -2.20 14.72
CA GLN A 13 7.48 -2.16 16.14
C GLN A 13 6.28 -2.23 17.11
N SER A 14 5.07 -2.17 16.57
CA SER A 14 3.82 -2.25 17.33
C SER A 14 2.71 -2.79 16.42
N PRO A 15 1.53 -3.12 16.96
CA PRO A 15 0.39 -3.54 16.17
C PRO A 15 -0.18 -2.38 15.35
N PHE A 16 -0.84 -2.69 14.24
CA PHE A 16 -1.45 -1.70 13.35
C PHE A 16 -2.96 -1.85 13.35
N VAL A 17 -3.69 -0.75 13.55
CA VAL A 17 -5.15 -0.72 13.39
C VAL A 17 -5.52 -0.33 11.96
N THR A 18 -4.66 0.45 11.29
CA THR A 18 -4.81 0.83 9.89
C THR A 18 -3.82 0.03 9.05
N PRO A 19 -4.26 -0.66 7.98
CA PRO A 19 -3.33 -1.31 7.05
C PRO A 19 -2.35 -0.31 6.43
N LEU A 20 -1.11 -0.72 6.20
CA LEU A 20 -0.06 0.09 5.55
C LEU A 20 -0.31 0.22 4.03
N ALA A 21 -1.31 1.02 3.68
CA ALA A 21 -1.72 1.30 2.31
C ALA A 21 -1.06 2.58 1.78
N SER A 22 -0.72 2.56 0.49
CA SER A 22 -0.12 3.65 -0.30
C SER A 22 -0.75 5.02 -0.08
N ASP A 23 -2.08 5.13 -0.25
CA ASP A 23 -2.82 6.39 -0.15
C ASP A 23 -2.72 7.05 1.24
N THR A 24 -2.70 6.20 2.27
CA THR A 24 -2.71 6.61 3.66
C THR A 24 -1.30 6.92 4.12
N LEU A 25 -0.31 6.15 3.67
CA LEU A 25 1.11 6.48 3.83
C LEU A 25 1.42 7.84 3.22
N PHE A 26 0.90 8.12 2.02
CA PHE A 26 1.08 9.43 1.38
C PHE A 26 0.44 10.55 2.20
N GLY A 27 -0.81 10.37 2.63
CA GLY A 27 -1.50 11.35 3.45
C GLY A 27 -0.74 11.63 4.76
N GLN A 28 -0.28 10.59 5.44
CA GLN A 28 0.50 10.70 6.67
C GLN A 28 1.86 11.36 6.43
N LEU A 29 2.56 11.01 5.34
CA LEU A 29 3.81 11.66 4.94
C LEU A 29 3.61 13.16 4.70
N CYS A 30 2.51 13.57 4.06
CA CYS A 30 2.20 14.99 3.88
C CYS A 30 2.02 15.72 5.21
N TRP A 31 1.35 15.09 6.19
CA TRP A 31 1.24 15.64 7.55
C TRP A 31 2.60 15.73 8.24
N THR A 32 3.42 14.68 8.16
CA THR A 32 4.78 14.71 8.71
C THR A 32 5.63 15.81 8.07
N ILE A 33 5.56 15.99 6.74
CA ILE A 33 6.22 17.10 6.04
C ILE A 33 5.73 18.44 6.57
N ARG A 34 4.41 18.64 6.69
CA ARG A 34 3.84 19.91 7.21
C ARG A 34 4.35 20.21 8.61
N HIS A 35 4.37 19.22 9.50
CA HIS A 35 4.79 19.40 10.89
C HIS A 35 6.31 19.60 11.03
N SER A 36 7.11 18.91 10.21
CA SER A 36 8.58 18.93 10.32
C SER A 36 9.25 20.02 9.49
N LEU A 37 8.70 20.34 8.31
CA LEU A 37 9.28 21.26 7.32
C LEU A 37 8.39 22.49 7.04
N GLY A 38 7.18 22.54 7.59
CA GLY A 38 6.24 23.64 7.44
C GLY A 38 5.30 23.50 6.24
N GLU A 39 4.22 24.28 6.27
CA GLU A 39 3.17 24.26 5.24
C GLU A 39 3.65 24.77 3.88
N SER A 40 4.52 25.79 3.86
CA SER A 40 5.11 26.31 2.61
C SER A 40 5.87 25.24 1.85
N MET A 41 6.67 24.42 2.54
CA MET A 41 7.41 23.32 1.92
C MET A 41 6.47 22.25 1.38
N LEU A 42 5.43 21.89 2.14
CA LEU A 42 4.43 20.94 1.64
C LEU A 42 3.75 21.45 0.36
N ASN A 43 3.33 22.71 0.32
CA ASN A 43 2.67 23.30 -0.84
C ASN A 43 3.59 23.30 -2.08
N GLN A 44 4.88 23.60 -1.90
CA GLN A 44 5.88 23.51 -2.97
C GLN A 44 6.03 22.07 -3.49
N LEU A 45 6.09 21.08 -2.60
CA LEU A 45 6.18 19.67 -2.99
C LEU A 45 4.93 19.19 -3.74
N LEU A 46 3.75 19.67 -3.36
CA LEU A 46 2.46 19.32 -3.98
C LEU A 46 2.20 20.05 -5.31
N GLU A 47 3.02 21.01 -5.70
CA GLU A 47 2.86 21.73 -6.97
C GLU A 47 2.90 20.76 -8.16
N GLY A 48 1.84 20.71 -8.97
CA GLY A 48 1.76 19.80 -10.11
C GLY A 48 1.33 18.37 -9.75
N TYR A 49 1.07 18.05 -8.48
CA TYR A 49 0.79 16.68 -8.04
C TYR A 49 -0.46 16.11 -8.73
N THR A 50 -1.50 16.90 -8.96
CA THR A 50 -2.71 16.46 -9.69
C THR A 50 -2.61 16.65 -11.20
N GLN A 51 -1.46 17.10 -11.70
CA GLN A 51 -1.16 17.31 -13.12
C GLN A 51 -0.08 16.33 -13.63
N GLY A 52 0.02 15.14 -13.03
CA GLY A 52 0.97 14.11 -13.45
C GLY A 52 2.43 14.37 -13.02
N LYS A 53 2.68 15.32 -12.10
CA LYS A 53 4.03 15.66 -11.62
C LYS A 53 4.18 15.41 -10.10
N PRO A 54 4.00 14.17 -9.62
CA PRO A 54 4.13 13.87 -8.20
C PRO A 54 5.58 14.01 -7.73
N PHE A 55 5.81 14.63 -6.56
CA PHE A 55 7.14 14.61 -5.93
C PHE A 55 7.48 13.22 -5.35
N VAL A 56 6.45 12.46 -4.98
CA VAL A 56 6.57 11.10 -4.45
C VAL A 56 5.35 10.26 -4.84
N VAL A 57 5.59 8.98 -5.14
CA VAL A 57 4.55 7.97 -5.34
C VAL A 57 4.91 6.75 -4.50
N LEU A 58 4.04 6.38 -3.55
CA LEU A 58 4.27 5.28 -2.62
C LEU A 58 3.48 4.03 -3.01
N SER A 59 4.07 2.84 -2.91
CA SER A 59 3.33 1.57 -3.02
C SER A 59 2.58 1.23 -1.72
N ASP A 60 1.84 0.12 -1.73
CA ASP A 60 1.46 -0.51 -0.47
C ASP A 60 2.71 -1.12 0.18
N ALA A 61 2.70 -1.35 1.49
CA ALA A 61 3.77 -2.09 2.15
C ALA A 61 3.59 -3.59 1.88
N LEU A 62 4.49 -4.17 1.08
CA LEU A 62 4.44 -5.56 0.64
C LEU A 62 5.37 -6.41 1.52
N PRO A 63 5.11 -7.70 1.81
CA PRO A 63 6.06 -8.55 2.50
C PRO A 63 7.43 -8.48 1.83
N GLN A 64 8.49 -8.34 2.63
CA GLN A 64 9.85 -8.11 2.12
C GLN A 64 10.22 -9.13 1.04
N GLY A 65 10.74 -8.65 -0.09
CA GLY A 65 11.15 -9.49 -1.22
C GLY A 65 9.99 -10.09 -2.03
N HIS A 66 8.74 -9.70 -1.79
CA HIS A 66 7.57 -10.26 -2.47
C HIS A 66 6.69 -9.17 -3.08
N ILE A 67 5.95 -9.55 -4.13
CA ILE A 67 4.93 -8.73 -4.80
C ILE A 67 3.57 -9.43 -4.77
N PRO A 68 2.46 -8.70 -4.88
CA PRO A 68 1.15 -9.31 -5.01
C PRO A 68 1.08 -10.13 -6.31
N ARG A 69 0.45 -11.31 -6.24
CA ARG A 69 0.09 -12.06 -7.43
C ARG A 69 -0.86 -11.23 -8.30
N PRO A 70 -0.63 -11.13 -9.61
CA PRO A 70 -1.50 -10.37 -10.52
C PRO A 70 -2.97 -10.80 -10.40
N THR A 71 -3.86 -9.81 -10.44
CA THR A 71 -5.32 -9.96 -10.35
C THR A 71 -5.90 -10.29 -11.72
N VAL A 72 -5.39 -11.33 -12.36
CA VAL A 72 -5.87 -11.83 -13.66
C VAL A 72 -6.62 -13.14 -13.48
N PRO A 73 -7.41 -13.60 -14.47
CA PRO A 73 -7.96 -14.95 -14.47
C PRO A 73 -6.86 -15.99 -14.23
N LEU A 74 -7.12 -17.01 -13.41
CA LEU A 74 -6.09 -18.00 -13.05
C LEU A 74 -5.47 -18.72 -14.26
N SER A 75 -6.24 -18.88 -15.35
CA SER A 75 -5.76 -19.44 -16.62
C SER A 75 -4.65 -18.60 -17.27
N TYR A 76 -4.65 -17.28 -17.05
CA TYR A 76 -3.65 -16.34 -17.56
C TYR A 76 -2.32 -16.47 -16.81
N LEU A 77 -2.37 -16.92 -15.54
CA LEU A 77 -1.17 -17.26 -14.76
C LEU A 77 -0.65 -18.69 -15.03
N GLY A 78 -1.36 -19.47 -15.85
CA GLY A 78 -0.99 -20.84 -16.19
C GLY A 78 -1.60 -21.93 -15.31
N TYR A 79 -2.49 -21.58 -14.36
CA TYR A 79 -3.17 -22.61 -13.58
C TYR A 79 -4.18 -23.40 -14.43
N GLN A 80 -4.05 -24.73 -14.39
CA GLN A 80 -4.97 -25.67 -15.02
C GLN A 80 -5.57 -26.56 -13.93
N SER A 81 -6.63 -26.10 -13.26
CA SER A 81 -7.35 -26.93 -12.27
C SER A 81 -8.83 -26.63 -12.24
N ASN A 82 -9.63 -27.69 -12.39
CA ASN A 82 -11.08 -27.67 -12.25
C ASN A 82 -11.55 -28.12 -10.86
N ASP A 83 -10.63 -28.56 -9.99
CA ASP A 83 -10.92 -29.02 -8.63
C ASP A 83 -11.17 -27.83 -7.67
N PRO A 84 -12.36 -27.74 -7.03
CA PRO A 84 -12.70 -26.67 -6.10
C PRO A 84 -11.73 -26.53 -4.90
N GLN A 85 -11.23 -27.63 -4.33
CA GLN A 85 -10.34 -27.56 -3.16
C GLN A 85 -8.97 -26.99 -3.54
N LYS A 86 -8.40 -27.48 -4.66
CA LYS A 86 -7.16 -26.92 -5.23
C LYS A 86 -7.33 -25.45 -5.60
N ARG A 87 -8.48 -25.06 -6.15
CA ARG A 87 -8.79 -23.65 -6.46
C ARG A 87 -8.81 -22.77 -5.21
N LYS A 88 -9.37 -23.25 -4.08
CA LYS A 88 -9.36 -22.52 -2.81
C LYS A 88 -7.92 -22.32 -2.30
N GLN A 89 -7.10 -23.37 -2.37
CA GLN A 89 -5.69 -23.29 -1.99
C GLN A 89 -4.92 -22.30 -2.88
N ILE A 90 -5.05 -22.39 -4.20
CA ILE A 90 -4.44 -21.46 -5.17
C ILE A 90 -4.87 -20.02 -4.86
N LYS A 91 -6.15 -19.78 -4.58
CA LYS A 91 -6.63 -18.43 -4.24
C LYS A 91 -5.98 -17.83 -2.99
N SER A 92 -5.50 -18.66 -2.06
CA SER A 92 -4.77 -18.21 -0.87
C SER A 92 -3.28 -17.90 -1.11
N GLN A 93 -2.72 -18.36 -2.23
CA GLN A 93 -1.35 -18.07 -2.65
C GLN A 93 -1.31 -16.72 -3.38
N THR A 94 -1.28 -15.63 -2.62
CA THR A 94 -1.45 -14.26 -3.13
C THR A 94 -0.14 -13.51 -3.33
N TRP A 95 1.01 -14.16 -3.11
CA TRP A 95 2.33 -13.52 -3.15
C TRP A 95 3.29 -14.25 -4.08
N LEU A 96 4.21 -13.51 -4.67
CA LEU A 96 5.27 -14.02 -5.54
C LEU A 96 6.62 -13.43 -5.10
N PRO A 97 7.73 -14.19 -5.13
CA PRO A 97 9.06 -13.67 -4.86
C PRO A 97 9.47 -12.70 -5.97
N LEU A 98 9.89 -11.49 -5.61
CA LEU A 98 10.34 -10.50 -6.58
C LEU A 98 11.80 -10.74 -6.97
N THR A 99 12.01 -11.46 -8.07
CA THR A 99 13.33 -11.74 -8.64
C THR A 99 13.40 -11.30 -10.09
N GLN A 100 14.61 -11.07 -10.60
CA GLN A 100 14.81 -10.79 -12.03
C GLN A 100 14.36 -11.99 -12.90
N GLU A 101 14.50 -13.21 -12.38
CA GLU A 101 14.04 -14.42 -13.05
C GLU A 101 12.51 -14.48 -13.18
N LEU A 102 11.76 -14.08 -12.14
CA LEU A 102 10.30 -13.99 -12.26
C LEU A 102 9.90 -12.95 -13.32
N LEU A 103 10.51 -11.77 -13.28
CA LEU A 103 10.19 -10.66 -14.19
C LEU A 103 10.62 -10.90 -15.65
N SER A 104 11.54 -11.83 -15.89
CA SER A 104 11.97 -12.22 -17.24
C SER A 104 11.12 -13.33 -17.86
N ARG A 105 10.14 -13.87 -17.12
CA ARG A 105 9.18 -14.87 -17.60
C ARG A 105 7.82 -14.22 -17.94
N PRO A 106 7.07 -14.77 -18.90
CA PRO A 106 5.68 -14.37 -19.13
C PRO A 106 4.79 -14.69 -17.92
N LEU A 107 3.69 -13.95 -17.76
CA LEU A 107 2.73 -14.14 -16.65
C LEU A 107 2.20 -15.57 -16.56
N SER A 108 2.03 -16.26 -17.70
CA SER A 108 1.55 -17.64 -17.75
C SER A 108 2.45 -18.67 -17.04
N GLN A 109 3.67 -18.30 -16.66
CA GLN A 109 4.61 -19.15 -15.94
C GLN A 109 4.69 -18.84 -14.44
N TRP A 110 4.04 -17.77 -13.97
CA TRP A 110 4.18 -17.29 -12.58
C TRP A 110 3.44 -18.16 -11.55
N HIS A 111 2.54 -19.06 -11.98
CA HIS A 111 1.87 -19.98 -11.07
C HIS A 111 2.82 -20.86 -10.26
N ALA A 112 4.00 -21.17 -10.81
CA ALA A 112 5.01 -22.03 -10.18
C ALA A 112 5.60 -21.41 -8.89
N ASP A 113 5.63 -20.08 -8.80
CA ASP A 113 6.28 -19.33 -7.72
C ASP A 113 5.28 -18.75 -6.70
N SER A 114 3.97 -18.99 -6.89
CA SER A 114 2.93 -18.41 -6.05
C SER A 114 2.88 -19.06 -4.67
N ILE A 115 2.96 -18.25 -3.62
CA ILE A 115 3.02 -18.68 -2.23
C ILE A 115 2.03 -17.93 -1.34
N SER A 116 1.74 -18.49 -0.17
CA SER A 116 0.95 -17.83 0.88
C SER A 116 1.85 -17.11 1.89
N LEU A 117 1.28 -16.21 2.70
CA LEU A 117 2.00 -15.60 3.83
C LEU A 117 2.54 -16.65 4.83
N ALA A 118 1.84 -17.77 4.99
CA ALA A 118 2.27 -18.85 5.88
C ALA A 118 3.54 -19.54 5.36
N ASP A 119 3.74 -19.57 4.04
CA ASP A 119 4.94 -20.15 3.44
C ASP A 119 6.16 -19.22 3.60
N ILE A 120 5.95 -17.90 3.56
CA ILE A 120 6.99 -16.89 3.86
C ILE A 120 7.52 -17.03 5.29
N VAL A 121 6.66 -17.39 6.26
CA VAL A 121 7.10 -17.64 7.64
C VAL A 121 8.02 -18.86 7.70
N LYS A 122 7.64 -19.97 7.04
CA LYS A 122 8.41 -21.22 7.06
C LYS A 122 9.82 -21.04 6.48
N SER A 123 9.98 -20.23 5.44
CA SER A 123 11.29 -19.95 4.84
C SER A 123 12.18 -19.05 5.70
N ASN A 124 11.59 -18.22 6.59
CA ASN A 124 12.33 -17.29 7.45
C ASN A 124 12.54 -17.80 8.89
N ALA A 125 11.97 -18.96 9.24
CA ALA A 125 12.11 -19.54 10.56
C ALA A 125 13.52 -20.15 10.74
N SER A 126 14.42 -19.37 11.35
CA SER A 126 15.43 -19.94 12.25
C SER A 126 14.70 -20.81 13.30
N GLU A 127 15.31 -21.91 13.72
CA GLU A 127 14.79 -22.98 14.62
C GLU A 127 14.21 -22.53 16.00
N THR A 128 13.95 -21.25 16.21
CA THR A 128 13.33 -20.73 17.41
C THR A 128 11.84 -21.06 17.43
N LYS A 129 11.44 -21.81 18.46
CA LYS A 129 10.05 -22.09 18.88
C LYS A 129 9.29 -20.80 19.27
N LEU A 130 9.15 -19.84 18.35
CA LEU A 130 8.31 -18.67 18.53
C LEU A 130 6.85 -19.07 18.28
N ALA A 131 5.96 -18.64 19.17
CA ALA A 131 4.58 -19.11 19.29
C ALA A 131 3.63 -18.72 18.13
N SER A 132 4.11 -17.99 17.11
CA SER A 132 3.29 -17.49 16.00
C SER A 132 3.74 -18.07 14.67
N GLN A 133 2.96 -19.01 14.11
CA GLN A 133 3.17 -19.54 12.75
C GLN A 133 2.68 -18.60 11.64
N SER A 134 2.19 -17.40 11.98
CA SER A 134 1.58 -16.45 11.03
C SER A 134 2.44 -15.20 10.85
N TRP A 135 2.60 -14.74 9.60
CA TRP A 135 3.31 -13.50 9.25
C TRP A 135 2.62 -12.26 9.83
N GLN A 136 1.29 -12.33 9.85
CA GLN A 136 0.39 -11.33 10.40
C GLN A 136 -0.85 -12.03 10.96
N THR A 137 -1.30 -11.59 12.13
CA THR A 137 -2.54 -12.07 12.78
C THR A 137 -3.47 -10.90 13.00
N THR A 138 -4.73 -11.05 12.59
CA THR A 138 -5.78 -10.05 12.87
C THR A 138 -6.56 -10.48 14.09
N VAL A 139 -6.60 -9.62 15.11
CA VAL A 139 -7.32 -9.86 16.37
C VAL A 139 -8.45 -8.83 16.48
N SER A 140 -9.66 -9.30 16.79
CA SER A 140 -10.76 -8.42 17.17
C SER A 140 -10.71 -8.16 18.67
N GLN A 141 -10.40 -6.93 19.07
CA GLN A 141 -10.30 -6.51 20.46
C GLN A 141 -11.56 -5.74 20.87
N PRO A 142 -12.28 -6.17 21.92
CA PRO A 142 -13.40 -5.40 22.47
C PRO A 142 -12.89 -4.21 23.28
N HIS A 143 -13.60 -3.08 23.16
CA HIS A 143 -13.33 -1.86 23.91
C HIS A 143 -14.62 -1.35 24.57
N ASN A 144 -14.46 -0.74 25.73
CA ASN A 144 -15.53 -0.06 26.47
C ASN A 144 -15.26 1.45 26.52
N SER A 145 -16.30 2.24 26.30
CA SER A 145 -16.26 3.68 26.59
C SER A 145 -16.84 3.91 27.99
N LEU A 146 -16.03 4.37 28.94
CA LEU A 146 -16.49 4.63 30.30
C LEU A 146 -16.96 6.08 30.45
N ASN A 147 -18.20 6.26 30.92
CA ASN A 147 -18.69 7.55 31.36
C ASN A 147 -18.09 7.86 32.74
N ARG A 148 -17.31 8.94 32.85
CA ARG A 148 -16.58 9.31 34.07
C ARG A 148 -17.47 9.81 35.20
N LEU A 149 -18.69 10.27 34.91
CA LEU A 149 -19.66 10.71 35.92
C LEU A 149 -20.39 9.52 36.55
N THR A 150 -20.74 8.51 35.74
CA THR A 150 -21.54 7.37 36.21
C THR A 150 -20.71 6.11 36.49
N ASN A 151 -19.43 6.09 36.08
CA ASN A 151 -18.57 4.90 36.05
C ASN A 151 -19.18 3.71 35.30
N ARG A 152 -20.15 3.96 34.40
CA ARG A 152 -20.79 2.93 33.57
C ARG A 152 -20.19 2.91 32.16
N THR A 153 -20.33 1.76 31.50
CA THR A 153 -19.93 1.59 30.10
C THR A 153 -21.04 2.09 29.17
N GLY A 154 -20.68 2.98 28.25
CA GLY A 154 -21.49 3.51 27.15
C GLY A 154 -21.93 4.96 27.32
N LYS A 155 -22.38 5.57 26.21
CA LYS A 155 -23.04 6.88 26.23
C LYS A 155 -24.46 6.73 26.78
N ASP A 156 -24.90 7.68 27.59
CA ASP A 156 -26.27 7.80 28.09
C ASP A 156 -26.81 6.59 28.88
N GLY A 157 -25.91 5.83 29.53
CA GLY A 157 -26.30 4.79 30.49
C GLY A 157 -26.58 3.40 29.91
N GLY A 158 -26.43 3.20 28.60
CA GLY A 158 -26.57 1.88 27.95
C GLY A 158 -25.23 1.17 27.71
N PHE A 159 -25.14 -0.14 27.99
CA PHE A 159 -23.94 -0.96 27.73
C PHE A 159 -23.66 -1.09 26.22
N SER A 160 -22.68 -0.33 25.71
CA SER A 160 -22.36 -0.25 24.27
C SER A 160 -20.86 -0.50 24.00
N PRO A 161 -20.36 -1.74 24.17
CA PRO A 161 -19.01 -2.09 23.76
C PRO A 161 -18.85 -2.00 22.24
N TYR A 162 -17.64 -1.74 21.78
CA TYR A 162 -17.32 -1.76 20.35
C TYR A 162 -16.02 -2.53 20.12
N SER A 163 -15.94 -3.25 19.01
CA SER A 163 -14.73 -4.00 18.65
C SER A 163 -13.87 -3.23 17.68
N ARG A 164 -12.56 -3.47 17.75
CA ARG A 164 -11.59 -3.00 16.75
C ARG A 164 -10.76 -4.17 16.26
N GLN A 165 -10.49 -4.17 14.96
CA GLN A 165 -9.50 -5.07 14.39
C GLN A 165 -8.12 -4.45 14.55
N THR A 166 -7.20 -5.24 15.07
CA THR A 166 -5.79 -4.89 15.26
C THR A 166 -4.94 -5.98 14.61
N HIS A 167 -3.97 -5.57 13.81
CA HIS A 167 -3.04 -6.45 13.11
C HIS A 167 -1.73 -6.53 13.88
N PHE A 168 -1.38 -7.74 14.31
CA PHE A 168 -0.11 -8.06 14.95
C PHE A 168 0.80 -8.72 13.93
N TYR A 169 2.09 -8.45 14.03
CA TYR A 169 3.09 -8.90 13.06
C TYR A 169 4.07 -9.86 13.71
N HIS A 170 4.57 -10.80 12.93
CA HIS A 170 5.67 -11.65 13.37
C HIS A 170 6.90 -10.78 13.71
N PRO A 171 7.72 -11.10 14.75
CA PRO A 171 8.88 -10.28 15.12
C PRO A 171 9.91 -10.07 14.01
N SER A 172 10.05 -11.04 13.11
CA SER A 172 10.91 -10.94 11.93
C SER A 172 10.20 -10.42 10.67
N ALA A 173 8.94 -10.00 10.79
CA ALA A 173 8.20 -9.48 9.64
C ALA A 173 8.79 -8.16 9.19
N ASN A 174 9.23 -8.11 7.94
CA ASN A 174 9.67 -6.90 7.27
C ASN A 174 8.79 -6.66 6.04
N TYR A 175 8.61 -5.40 5.69
CA TYR A 175 7.82 -5.00 4.54
C TYR A 175 8.63 -4.08 3.64
N ASP A 176 8.60 -4.33 2.34
CA ASP A 176 9.18 -3.44 1.34
C ASP A 176 8.13 -2.47 0.82
N LEU A 177 8.49 -1.20 0.85
CA LEU A 177 7.78 -0.08 0.24
C LEU A 177 8.56 0.36 -0.99
N TYR A 178 7.90 0.36 -2.14
CA TYR A 178 8.45 0.86 -3.40
C TYR A 178 8.03 2.32 -3.56
N VAL A 179 9.00 3.19 -3.83
CA VAL A 179 8.79 4.63 -3.89
C VAL A 179 9.38 5.20 -5.16
N VAL A 180 8.57 5.88 -5.96
CA VAL A 180 9.07 6.76 -7.02
C VAL A 180 9.28 8.13 -6.41
N LEU A 181 10.51 8.65 -6.45
CA LEU A 181 10.89 9.93 -5.84
C LEU A 181 11.43 10.88 -6.91
N ASP A 182 10.92 12.10 -6.96
CA ASP A 182 11.55 13.20 -7.68
C ASP A 182 12.63 13.85 -6.81
N GLU A 183 13.89 13.45 -7.04
CA GLU A 183 15.03 13.89 -6.21
C GLU A 183 15.37 15.37 -6.37
N GLN A 184 14.83 16.06 -7.39
CA GLN A 184 14.96 17.51 -7.51
C GLN A 184 14.10 18.25 -6.49
N ARG A 185 13.04 17.62 -5.99
CA ARG A 185 12.07 18.21 -5.06
C ARG A 185 12.27 17.75 -3.63
N LEU A 186 12.65 16.49 -3.43
CA LEU A 186 12.88 15.91 -2.11
C LEU A 186 14.01 14.88 -2.18
N SER A 187 15.06 15.07 -1.38
CA SER A 187 16.19 14.12 -1.36
C SER A 187 15.83 12.80 -0.69
N GLN A 188 16.55 11.72 -1.03
CA GLN A 188 16.40 10.41 -0.38
C GLN A 188 16.61 10.47 1.14
N SER A 189 17.56 11.30 1.60
CA SER A 189 17.83 11.49 3.03
C SER A 189 16.66 12.15 3.75
N GLN A 190 16.07 13.19 3.16
CA GLN A 190 14.88 13.84 3.71
C GLN A 190 13.69 12.87 3.75
N LEU A 191 13.44 12.12 2.66
CA LEU A 191 12.39 11.11 2.63
C LEU A 191 12.58 10.07 3.74
N LYS A 192 13.80 9.55 3.91
CA LYS A 192 14.13 8.59 4.97
C LYS A 192 13.84 9.17 6.36
N GLY A 193 14.29 10.39 6.63
CA GLY A 193 14.08 11.07 7.91
C GLY A 193 12.60 11.29 8.22
N LEU A 194 11.81 11.72 7.22
CA LEU A 194 10.37 11.91 7.34
C LEU A 194 9.64 10.58 7.61
N LEU A 195 10.01 9.50 6.93
CA LEU A 195 9.43 8.17 7.19
C LEU A 195 9.82 7.62 8.57
N GLN A 196 11.04 7.88 9.03
CA GLN A 196 11.48 7.53 10.39
C GLN A 196 10.69 8.30 11.45
N GLN A 197 10.44 9.60 11.25
CA GLN A 197 9.59 10.39 12.12
C GLN A 197 8.15 9.88 12.15
N LEU A 198 7.57 9.57 10.98
CA LEU A 198 6.24 8.98 10.86
C LEU A 198 6.15 7.66 11.63
N GLY A 199 7.14 6.77 11.44
CA GLY A 199 7.20 5.48 12.11
C GLY A 199 7.41 5.59 13.63
N ALA A 200 8.17 6.58 14.10
CA ALA A 200 8.37 6.82 15.54
C ALA A 200 7.11 7.36 16.22
N PHE A 201 6.38 8.26 15.55
CA PHE A 201 5.12 8.82 16.04
C PHE A 201 4.00 7.76 16.07
N GLY A 202 3.86 7.01 14.98
CA GLY A 202 2.82 6.01 14.80
C GLY A 202 1.93 6.33 13.60
N TYR A 203 1.71 5.33 12.74
CA TYR A 203 0.92 5.44 11.52
C TYR A 203 -0.57 5.13 11.76
N GLY A 204 -1.43 6.00 11.22
CA GLY A 204 -2.87 5.74 11.12
C GLY A 204 -3.62 5.83 12.45
N LYS A 205 -4.69 5.05 12.57
CA LYS A 205 -5.58 5.06 13.74
C LYS A 205 -4.85 4.49 14.97
N GLU A 206 -5.13 5.06 16.15
CA GLU A 206 -4.52 4.68 17.44
C GLU A 206 -3.01 4.97 17.57
N ALA A 207 -2.44 5.84 16.73
CA ALA A 207 -1.06 6.31 16.90
C ALA A 207 -0.82 6.90 18.31
N SER A 208 -1.77 7.69 18.83
CA SER A 208 -1.69 8.31 20.16
C SER A 208 -1.70 7.31 21.33
N THR A 209 -2.13 6.07 21.10
CA THR A 209 -2.13 4.99 22.10
C THR A 209 -1.03 3.96 21.82
N GLY A 210 -0.12 4.27 20.89
CA GLY A 210 1.09 3.50 20.62
C GLY A 210 1.02 2.53 19.45
N ALA A 211 -0.07 2.53 18.66
CA ALA A 211 -0.18 1.69 17.46
C ALA A 211 0.56 2.28 16.25
N GLY A 212 0.81 1.43 15.24
CA GLY A 212 1.30 1.86 13.93
C GLY A 212 2.78 2.28 13.89
N LYS A 213 3.55 2.00 14.94
CA LYS A 213 4.99 2.26 14.97
C LYS A 213 5.78 1.30 14.08
N PHE A 214 6.77 1.82 13.37
CA PHE A 214 7.73 1.06 12.56
C PHE A 214 9.07 1.77 12.51
N VAL A 215 10.12 1.06 12.11
CA VAL A 215 11.43 1.64 11.79
C VAL A 215 11.79 1.40 10.33
N VAL A 216 12.52 2.34 9.74
CA VAL A 216 13.10 2.18 8.41
C VAL A 216 14.49 1.55 8.56
N THR A 217 14.63 0.30 8.14
CA THR A 217 15.87 -0.47 8.29
C THR A 217 16.79 -0.34 7.08
N ASN A 218 16.23 -0.16 5.89
CA ASN A 218 16.99 0.00 4.65
C ASN A 218 16.30 0.98 3.70
N LEU A 219 17.10 1.67 2.88
CA LEU A 219 16.66 2.47 1.74
C LEU A 219 17.71 2.34 0.64
N THR A 220 17.31 1.84 -0.52
CA THR A 220 18.21 1.65 -1.66
C THR A 220 17.52 1.98 -2.97
N PRO A 221 18.17 2.73 -3.89
CA PRO A 221 17.76 2.78 -5.28
C PRO A 221 17.77 1.38 -5.90
N ILE A 222 16.80 1.12 -6.75
CA ILE A 222 16.63 -0.17 -7.41
C ILE A 222 16.17 0.02 -8.86
N GLU A 223 16.57 -0.93 -9.69
CA GLU A 223 16.11 -1.03 -11.08
C GLU A 223 15.70 -2.48 -11.35
N PHE A 224 14.66 -2.63 -12.17
CA PHE A 224 14.15 -3.94 -12.57
C PHE A 224 14.31 -4.14 -14.07
N ASN A 225 14.89 -5.27 -14.44
CA ASN A 225 14.97 -5.70 -15.82
C ASN A 225 13.77 -6.60 -16.10
N SER A 226 12.76 -6.00 -16.69
CA SER A 226 11.55 -6.71 -17.12
C SER A 226 11.76 -7.45 -18.44
N HIS A 227 10.85 -8.38 -18.71
CA HIS A 227 10.74 -9.07 -19.99
C HIS A 227 10.86 -8.11 -21.19
N SER A 228 11.62 -8.49 -22.21
CA SER A 228 11.87 -7.65 -23.40
C SER A 228 10.58 -7.30 -24.17
N GLN A 229 9.59 -8.19 -24.14
CA GLN A 229 8.24 -8.02 -24.70
C GLN A 229 7.21 -7.47 -23.69
N ALA A 230 7.64 -6.82 -22.59
CA ALA A 230 6.71 -6.25 -21.63
C ALA A 230 5.64 -5.39 -22.33
N ASN A 231 4.38 -5.61 -21.97
CA ASN A 231 3.23 -5.03 -22.64
C ASN A 231 2.12 -4.60 -21.67
N ALA A 232 2.33 -4.74 -20.36
CA ALA A 232 1.41 -4.34 -19.32
C ALA A 232 2.16 -3.92 -18.05
N TYR A 233 1.44 -3.30 -17.11
CA TYR A 233 1.95 -2.86 -15.82
C TYR A 233 1.28 -3.60 -14.68
N LEU A 234 2.06 -4.13 -13.75
CA LEU A 234 1.60 -4.62 -12.45
C LEU A 234 1.69 -3.51 -11.41
N SER A 235 0.55 -3.10 -10.82
CA SER A 235 0.55 -2.08 -9.77
C SER A 235 1.01 -2.62 -8.42
N LEU A 236 1.82 -1.85 -7.72
CA LEU A 236 2.31 -2.19 -6.37
C LEU A 236 1.51 -1.49 -5.25
N GLY A 237 0.49 -0.71 -5.60
CA GLY A 237 -0.32 0.04 -4.65
C GLY A 237 -1.70 0.38 -5.19
N LEU A 238 -2.42 1.22 -4.45
CA LEU A 238 -3.72 1.73 -4.85
C LEU A 238 -3.58 2.72 -6.02
N ALA A 239 -4.44 2.62 -7.03
CA ALA A 239 -4.40 3.53 -8.17
C ALA A 239 -5.78 4.05 -8.58
N ALA A 240 -5.80 5.25 -9.15
CA ALA A 240 -6.92 5.83 -9.88
C ALA A 240 -6.54 5.83 -11.37
N PRO A 241 -6.94 4.82 -12.16
CA PRO A 241 -6.41 4.60 -13.50
C PRO A 241 -7.01 5.52 -14.57
N GLN A 242 -8.04 6.30 -14.26
CA GLN A 242 -8.64 7.26 -15.18
C GLN A 242 -7.63 8.30 -15.73
N GLY A 243 -7.89 8.79 -16.94
CA GLY A 243 -7.04 9.79 -17.61
C GLY A 243 -5.89 9.21 -18.45
N HIS A 244 -5.87 7.89 -18.65
CA HIS A 244 -4.84 7.18 -19.40
C HIS A 244 -5.46 6.35 -20.53
N ALA A 245 -4.67 6.04 -21.56
CA ALA A 245 -5.10 5.30 -22.74
C ALA A 245 -4.90 3.78 -22.55
N TRP A 246 -5.94 3.09 -22.09
CA TRP A 246 -5.91 1.64 -21.80
C TRP A 246 -6.59 0.79 -22.87
N GLN A 247 -6.09 -0.43 -23.05
CA GLN A 247 -6.83 -1.56 -23.63
C GLN A 247 -7.75 -2.12 -22.53
N THR A 248 -8.98 -1.61 -22.45
CA THR A 248 -9.87 -1.85 -21.28
C THR A 248 -10.14 -3.34 -21.06
N GLU A 249 -10.24 -4.13 -22.13
CA GLU A 249 -10.47 -5.57 -22.12
C GLU A 249 -9.29 -6.37 -21.53
N HIS A 250 -8.11 -5.75 -21.49
CA HIS A 250 -6.85 -6.32 -20.98
C HIS A 250 -6.38 -5.64 -19.68
N CYS A 251 -7.28 -4.97 -18.98
CA CYS A 251 -7.05 -4.43 -17.64
C CYS A 251 -7.81 -5.27 -16.62
N TYR A 252 -7.10 -5.79 -15.61
CA TYR A 252 -7.68 -6.66 -14.60
C TYR A 252 -7.33 -6.17 -13.20
N TYR A 253 -8.34 -5.88 -12.40
CA TYR A 253 -8.15 -5.29 -11.08
C TYR A 253 -9.32 -5.57 -10.15
N ASN A 254 -9.04 -5.59 -8.85
CA ASN A 254 -10.04 -5.44 -7.82
C ASN A 254 -10.14 -3.96 -7.42
N THR A 255 -11.27 -3.56 -6.85
CA THR A 255 -11.49 -2.20 -6.35
C THR A 255 -11.70 -2.19 -4.84
N THR A 256 -11.35 -1.07 -4.22
CA THR A 256 -11.66 -0.77 -2.82
C THR A 256 -12.18 0.65 -2.68
N VAL A 257 -13.01 0.89 -1.66
CA VAL A 257 -13.53 2.22 -1.34
C VAL A 257 -12.78 2.77 -0.13
N ARG A 258 -12.22 3.97 -0.28
CA ARG A 258 -11.53 4.68 0.79
C ARG A 258 -12.47 5.69 1.44
N PHE A 259 -12.81 5.43 2.70
CA PHE A 259 -13.58 6.34 3.54
C PHE A 259 -12.61 7.17 4.39
N GLY A 260 -12.16 8.28 3.82
CA GLY A 260 -11.17 9.14 4.45
C GLY A 260 -11.75 10.03 5.55
N ARG A 261 -10.94 10.29 6.57
CA ARG A 261 -11.17 11.34 7.57
C ARG A 261 -9.91 12.21 7.65
N HIS A 262 -10.09 13.51 7.85
CA HIS A 262 -9.01 14.40 8.22
C HIS A 262 -8.53 14.10 9.65
N GLY A 263 -7.22 14.26 9.87
CA GLY A 263 -6.59 14.11 11.18
C GLY A 263 -6.29 15.45 11.84
N ALA A 264 -5.70 15.40 13.04
CA ALA A 264 -5.18 16.56 13.76
C ALA A 264 -6.19 17.72 13.90
N GLU A 265 -5.76 18.97 13.67
CA GLU A 265 -6.58 20.16 13.86
C GLU A 265 -7.81 20.18 12.93
N ALA A 266 -7.71 19.52 11.79
CA ALA A 266 -8.80 19.42 10.82
C ALA A 266 -9.98 18.57 11.33
N VAL A 267 -9.81 17.80 12.41
CA VAL A 267 -10.92 17.11 13.08
C VAL A 267 -11.90 18.09 13.74
N TYR A 268 -11.42 19.25 14.18
CA TYR A 268 -12.21 20.27 14.88
C TYR A 268 -12.90 21.26 13.93
N MET A 269 -12.72 21.09 12.61
CA MET A 269 -13.45 21.85 11.60
C MET A 269 -14.90 21.33 11.43
N SER A 270 -15.68 21.97 10.55
CA SER A 270 -17.12 21.71 10.37
C SER A 270 -17.47 20.25 10.04
N SER A 271 -16.69 19.62 9.16
CA SER A 271 -16.81 18.18 8.86
C SER A 271 -15.42 17.57 8.70
N PRO A 272 -15.10 16.50 9.45
CA PRO A 272 -13.82 15.82 9.35
C PRO A 272 -13.78 14.81 8.21
N PHE A 273 -14.90 14.56 7.50
CA PHE A 273 -14.98 13.49 6.52
C PHE A 273 -14.55 13.95 5.12
N LYS A 274 -13.83 13.05 4.42
CA LYS A 274 -13.53 13.17 2.99
C LYS A 274 -14.60 12.42 2.18
N ASN A 275 -14.76 12.81 0.93
CA ASN A 275 -15.60 12.11 -0.03
C ASN A 275 -15.05 10.70 -0.27
N PRO A 276 -15.91 9.65 -0.27
CA PRO A 276 -15.49 8.30 -0.59
C PRO A 276 -14.84 8.24 -1.97
N THR A 277 -13.71 7.52 -2.07
CA THR A 277 -12.96 7.38 -3.32
C THR A 277 -12.83 5.90 -3.68
N ILE A 278 -13.15 5.55 -4.93
CA ILE A 278 -12.92 4.19 -5.45
C ILE A 278 -11.53 4.15 -6.08
N LEU A 279 -10.71 3.19 -5.64
CA LEU A 279 -9.37 2.96 -6.17
C LEU A 279 -9.22 1.48 -6.54
N THR A 280 -8.36 1.17 -7.51
CA THR A 280 -7.91 -0.20 -7.76
C THR A 280 -6.92 -0.63 -6.69
N THR A 281 -6.82 -1.93 -6.40
CA THR A 281 -5.87 -2.45 -5.42
C THR A 281 -4.50 -2.76 -6.03
N ALA A 282 -3.48 -2.95 -5.17
CA ALA A 282 -2.22 -3.55 -5.59
C ALA A 282 -2.45 -4.93 -6.25
N GLY A 283 -1.57 -5.30 -7.16
CA GLY A 283 -1.71 -6.51 -7.97
C GLY A 283 -2.59 -6.32 -9.21
N ALA A 284 -3.04 -5.11 -9.53
CA ALA A 284 -3.79 -4.86 -10.75
C ALA A 284 -2.88 -4.92 -11.98
N ILE A 285 -3.42 -5.41 -13.10
CA ILE A 285 -2.79 -5.38 -14.42
C ILE A 285 -3.44 -4.29 -15.26
N PHE A 286 -2.62 -3.40 -15.83
CA PHE A 286 -3.06 -2.37 -16.77
C PHE A 286 -2.29 -2.49 -18.08
N SER A 287 -3.01 -2.72 -19.18
CA SER A 287 -2.45 -2.81 -20.52
C SER A 287 -2.69 -1.50 -21.26
N PRO A 288 -1.67 -0.70 -21.59
CA PRO A 288 -1.85 0.53 -22.36
C PRO A 288 -2.10 0.24 -23.85
N LEU A 289 -2.69 1.21 -24.57
CA LEU A 289 -2.77 1.17 -26.03
C LEU A 289 -1.37 1.15 -26.66
N THR A 290 -0.45 1.96 -26.12
CA THR A 290 0.96 2.00 -26.50
C THR A 290 1.80 1.80 -25.26
N PHE A 291 2.63 0.75 -25.26
CA PHE A 291 3.45 0.42 -24.12
C PHE A 291 4.73 1.25 -24.09
N GLU A 292 4.97 1.92 -22.97
CA GLU A 292 6.21 2.65 -22.68
C GLU A 292 6.70 2.29 -21.28
N LYS A 293 8.01 2.28 -21.05
CA LYS A 293 8.51 2.07 -19.69
C LYS A 293 8.21 3.31 -18.84
N CYS A 294 7.47 3.12 -17.76
CA CYS A 294 7.21 4.14 -16.75
C CYS A 294 7.40 3.56 -15.35
N LEU A 295 7.60 4.44 -14.35
CA LEU A 295 7.78 4.04 -12.96
C LEU A 295 6.47 3.97 -12.17
N PHE A 296 5.43 4.65 -12.64
CA PHE A 296 4.12 4.70 -12.00
C PHE A 296 3.00 4.96 -13.01
N ILE A 297 1.78 4.65 -12.60
CA ILE A 297 0.53 4.98 -13.31
C ILE A 297 -0.44 5.69 -12.37
N GLY A 298 -1.60 6.10 -12.91
CA GLY A 298 -2.70 6.68 -12.14
C GLY A 298 -2.63 8.20 -12.08
N GLN A 299 -3.32 8.81 -11.12
CA GLN A 299 -3.39 10.27 -11.00
C GLN A 299 -3.52 10.78 -9.56
N GLY A 300 -3.11 12.03 -9.33
CA GLY A 300 -3.36 12.75 -8.10
C GLY A 300 -4.81 13.22 -8.04
N LEU A 301 -5.48 12.99 -6.93
CA LEU A 301 -6.91 13.28 -6.78
C LEU A 301 -7.12 14.57 -5.97
N THR A 302 -8.12 15.36 -6.38
CA THR A 302 -8.57 16.59 -5.70
C THR A 302 -10.10 16.62 -5.58
N GLY A 303 -10.67 17.67 -4.98
CA GLY A 303 -12.12 17.79 -4.77
C GLY A 303 -12.66 16.80 -3.72
N LEU A 304 -11.78 16.30 -2.85
CA LEU A 304 -12.08 15.20 -1.93
C LEU A 304 -12.67 15.64 -0.60
N SER A 305 -12.80 16.94 -0.33
CA SER A 305 -13.37 17.43 0.92
C SER A 305 -14.16 18.70 0.70
N GLY A 306 -15.36 18.74 1.30
CA GLY A 306 -16.15 19.96 1.41
C GLY A 306 -15.44 21.02 2.25
N THR A 307 -14.73 20.60 3.29
CA THR A 307 -14.10 21.45 4.31
C THR A 307 -12.72 21.97 3.88
N ILE A 308 -11.83 21.08 3.43
CA ILE A 308 -10.46 21.44 3.04
C ILE A 308 -10.32 21.29 1.53
N LYS A 309 -10.54 22.38 0.78
CA LYS A 309 -10.55 22.36 -0.69
C LYS A 309 -9.21 21.95 -1.31
N THR A 310 -8.12 22.20 -0.61
CA THR A 310 -6.75 21.83 -1.02
C THR A 310 -6.40 20.36 -0.71
N THR A 311 -7.37 19.54 -0.26
CA THR A 311 -7.11 18.12 0.03
C THR A 311 -6.66 17.38 -1.22
N VAL A 312 -5.47 16.79 -1.14
CA VAL A 312 -4.92 15.88 -2.15
C VAL A 312 -4.94 14.45 -1.62
N GLN A 313 -5.13 13.48 -2.50
CA GLN A 313 -4.94 12.07 -2.23
C GLN A 313 -4.14 11.42 -3.36
N GLN A 314 -3.24 10.51 -3.00
CA GLN A 314 -2.53 9.70 -3.97
C GLN A 314 -3.49 8.69 -4.59
N GLY A 315 -3.68 8.81 -5.90
CA GLY A 315 -4.19 7.76 -6.78
C GLY A 315 -3.13 7.30 -7.78
N TYR A 316 -1.86 7.56 -7.49
CA TYR A 316 -0.72 6.99 -8.19
C TYR A 316 -0.26 5.69 -7.55
N ALA A 317 0.22 4.75 -8.35
CA ALA A 317 0.89 3.54 -7.87
C ALA A 317 2.21 3.32 -8.63
N PRO A 318 3.31 2.95 -7.94
CA PRO A 318 4.49 2.43 -8.62
C PRO A 318 4.12 1.15 -9.37
N VAL A 319 4.78 0.89 -10.50
CA VAL A 319 4.49 -0.27 -11.34
C VAL A 319 5.73 -1.06 -11.72
N LEU A 320 5.52 -2.35 -11.98
CA LEU A 320 6.48 -3.22 -12.65
C LEU A 320 5.99 -3.51 -14.08
N PRO A 321 6.82 -3.28 -15.10
CA PRO A 321 6.55 -3.81 -16.43
C PRO A 321 6.52 -5.34 -16.43
N VAL A 322 5.49 -5.92 -17.03
CA VAL A 322 5.30 -7.38 -17.13
C VAL A 322 4.88 -7.76 -18.55
N TYR A 323 5.09 -9.03 -18.90
CA TYR A 323 4.66 -9.58 -20.18
C TYR A 323 3.43 -10.47 -20.00
N MET A 324 2.29 -9.97 -20.47
CA MET A 324 1.05 -10.73 -20.60
C MET A 324 1.01 -11.38 -21.98
N ASP A 325 1.39 -12.66 -22.03
CA ASP A 325 1.53 -13.47 -23.24
C ASP A 325 0.20 -14.06 -23.72
N LYS A 326 -0.79 -14.17 -22.84
CA LYS A 326 -2.17 -14.57 -23.17
C LYS A 326 -3.07 -13.35 -23.25
N LYS A 327 -3.82 -13.24 -24.33
CA LYS A 327 -4.86 -12.23 -24.56
C LYS A 327 -6.04 -12.99 -25.18
N ASP A 328 -7.23 -12.87 -24.61
CA ASP A 328 -8.46 -13.36 -25.25
C ASP A 328 -8.95 -12.34 -26.29
#